data_AF-A0AA35WSV9-F1
#
_entry.id   AF-A0AA35WSV9-F1
#
_cell.length_a   1.000
_cell.length_b   1.000
_cell.length_c   1.000
_cell.angle_alpha   90.00
_cell.angle_beta   90.00
_cell.angle_gamma   90.00
#
_symmetry.space_group_name_H-M   'P 1'
#
loop_
_entity.id
_entity.type
_entity.pdbx_description
1 polymer ?
#
loop_
_entity_poly.entity_id
_entity_poly.type
_entity_poly.pdbx_seq_one_letter_code
_entity_poly.pdbx_strand_id
1 'polypeptide(L)'
;MAELPACDVIENDEVHLKSTLLHTGRYATVREADIAGAKCAAKIFNFSDGERSPSRQDDVVCGCKDPPNNILPQTYTNESKQLICRSEIERCSQSMEKIFRELGKEHPLGKLITSCLNQQLASRPTAANLVETHSLLWQAAVLIPDPFQEKTKVDLVHHTHNLACAHVRMRRELESHDCEQRDQIRGLLQGMARQREMLPTEDGEEEDKEMVSEQEIAYIANFVEGIQADKLGRELGVCESTLEIINCESANRCDENRKRANVLRQWLRNTSSPTWEALVKALGSIGQKRVADILRNDKGLQYCTTITERGSEQSQAELRKVEAKSADDGKAAAELKSQLEKARKSLEIARSSLSEANRELEEANKKCNELQETVSNIEKEMRGLRHELKGEELFRKELADENLQLKLEVERLKRK
;
A
#
# COMPACT_ATOMS: atom_id res chain seq x y z
N MET A 1 -24.62 -51.27 67.00
CA MET A 1 -23.91 -52.08 65.98
C MET A 1 -24.74 -51.94 64.72
N ALA A 2 -24.39 -51.01 63.82
CA ALA A 2 -23.60 -51.25 62.59
C ALA A 2 -24.46 -52.04 61.58
N GLU A 3 -24.80 -51.59 60.36
CA GLU A 3 -24.15 -50.72 59.38
C GLU A 3 -25.16 -50.20 58.32
N LEU A 4 -24.86 -49.06 57.69
CA LEU A 4 -25.43 -48.56 56.42
C LEU A 4 -24.65 -49.17 55.22
N PRO A 5 -25.16 -49.12 53.98
CA PRO A 5 -24.96 -47.91 53.14
C PRO A 5 -26.21 -47.47 52.37
N ALA A 6 -26.30 -46.15 52.18
CA ALA A 6 -27.24 -45.48 51.30
C ALA A 6 -26.74 -45.48 49.85
N CYS A 7 -27.66 -45.72 48.91
CA CYS A 7 -27.44 -45.49 47.48
C CYS A 7 -28.36 -44.35 47.01
N ASP A 8 -27.78 -43.46 46.22
CA ASP A 8 -28.42 -42.33 45.56
C ASP A 8 -29.49 -42.77 44.54
N VAL A 9 -30.61 -42.05 44.53
CA VAL A 9 -31.62 -42.08 43.47
C VAL A 9 -31.63 -40.72 42.79
N ILE A 10 -31.37 -40.74 41.49
CA ILE A 10 -31.52 -39.64 40.55
C ILE A 10 -32.97 -39.66 40.05
N GLU A 11 -33.74 -38.61 40.29
CA GLU A 11 -34.99 -38.34 39.59
C GLU A 11 -34.93 -36.97 38.89
N ASN A 12 -35.15 -37.03 37.57
CA ASN A 12 -35.50 -35.90 36.73
C ASN A 12 -37.01 -35.61 36.87
N ASP A 13 -37.37 -34.33 36.94
CA ASP A 13 -38.40 -33.68 36.11
C ASP A 13 -39.03 -32.49 36.84
N GLU A 14 -38.70 -31.27 36.41
CA GLU A 14 -39.55 -30.09 36.63
C GLU A 14 -39.77 -29.35 35.31
N VAL A 15 -40.93 -29.64 34.69
CA VAL A 15 -41.58 -28.82 33.66
C VAL A 15 -42.66 -27.99 34.36
N HIS A 16 -42.45 -26.69 34.46
CA HIS A 16 -43.49 -25.73 34.81
C HIS A 16 -43.40 -24.47 33.95
N LEU A 17 -44.26 -24.37 32.94
CA LEU A 17 -44.68 -23.07 32.40
C LEU A 17 -46.13 -23.14 31.95
N LYS A 18 -46.97 -22.52 32.79
CA LYS A 18 -48.40 -22.30 32.55
C LYS A 18 -48.62 -21.19 31.52
N SER A 19 -49.41 -21.56 30.53
CA SER A 19 -50.34 -20.76 29.71
C SER A 19 -51.02 -19.59 30.44
N THR A 20 -51.14 -18.43 29.76
CA THR A 20 -52.31 -17.53 29.69
C THR A 20 -52.10 -16.56 28.48
N LEU A 21 -52.75 -16.76 27.32
CA LEU A 21 -53.89 -15.98 26.73
C LEU A 21 -53.65 -14.44 26.72
N LEU A 22 -53.74 -13.67 25.61
CA LEU A 22 -54.80 -13.56 24.59
C LEU A 22 -54.37 -12.67 23.40
N HIS A 23 -55.08 -12.84 22.29
CA HIS A 23 -55.07 -12.07 21.04
C HIS A 23 -55.27 -10.55 21.17
N THR A 24 -54.64 -9.77 20.28
CA THR A 24 -55.31 -9.00 19.21
C THR A 24 -54.28 -8.40 18.25
N GLY A 25 -54.47 -8.58 16.95
CA GLY A 25 -53.69 -7.88 15.93
C GLY A 25 -54.11 -6.42 15.77
N ARG A 26 -53.18 -5.57 15.29
CA ARG A 26 -53.45 -4.35 14.53
C ARG A 26 -52.17 -3.82 13.88
N TYR A 27 -52.31 -3.43 12.62
CA TYR A 27 -51.37 -2.65 11.83
C TYR A 27 -50.97 -1.35 12.56
N ALA A 28 -49.68 -1.03 12.57
CA ALA A 28 -49.19 0.34 12.69
C ALA A 28 -47.87 0.49 11.90
N THR A 29 -47.92 1.41 10.94
CA THR A 29 -46.87 1.85 10.04
C THR A 29 -46.00 2.94 10.68
N VAL A 30 -44.69 2.89 10.39
CA VAL A 30 -43.79 4.00 10.03
C VAL A 30 -43.48 5.10 11.06
N ARG A 31 -42.16 5.39 11.17
CA ARG A 31 -41.47 6.55 11.80
C ARG A 31 -41.33 6.51 13.32
N GLU A 32 -40.12 6.17 13.79
CA GLU A 32 -39.39 6.83 14.90
C GLU A 32 -38.12 6.05 15.35
N ALA A 33 -37.19 5.77 14.42
CA ALA A 33 -35.89 5.19 14.79
C ALA A 33 -34.66 5.82 14.07
N ASP A 34 -34.85 6.91 13.33
CA ASP A 34 -33.79 7.55 12.53
C ASP A 34 -33.24 8.87 13.11
N ILE A 35 -33.43 9.14 14.40
CA ILE A 35 -32.90 10.36 15.05
C ILE A 35 -32.15 9.99 16.33
N ALA A 36 -31.06 9.24 16.18
CA ALA A 36 -30.04 9.10 17.24
C ALA A 36 -28.62 8.77 16.73
N GLY A 37 -28.43 8.42 15.45
CA GLY A 37 -27.12 7.99 14.92
C GLY A 37 -26.23 9.08 14.30
N ALA A 38 -26.74 10.30 14.06
CA ALA A 38 -26.08 11.29 13.19
C ALA A 38 -25.47 12.50 13.92
N LYS A 39 -24.85 12.31 15.11
CA LYS A 39 -24.24 13.42 15.88
C LYS A 39 -22.81 13.22 16.42
N CYS A 40 -22.06 12.21 15.98
CA CYS A 40 -20.70 11.95 16.51
C CYS A 40 -19.53 11.95 15.50
N ALA A 41 -19.70 12.38 14.25
CA ALA A 41 -18.61 12.34 13.26
C ALA A 41 -18.36 13.67 12.52
N ALA A 42 -18.35 14.79 13.27
CA ALA A 42 -17.96 16.09 12.74
C ALA A 42 -17.22 16.92 13.80
N LYS A 43 -16.03 16.45 14.17
CA LYS A 43 -14.98 17.24 14.84
C LYS A 43 -13.76 16.33 14.96
N ILE A 44 -12.82 16.44 14.03
CA ILE A 44 -11.37 16.20 14.20
C ILE A 44 -10.75 16.28 12.78
N PHE A 45 -9.78 17.18 12.64
CA PHE A 45 -8.95 17.53 11.47
C PHE A 45 -9.45 18.59 10.46
N ASN A 46 -9.16 19.85 10.83
CA ASN A 46 -8.70 20.90 9.92
C ASN A 46 -7.15 20.97 10.00
N PHE A 47 -6.46 20.99 8.86
CA PHE A 47 -5.21 21.72 8.52
C PHE A 47 -4.89 21.33 7.05
N SER A 48 -5.20 22.17 6.07
CA SER A 48 -4.38 23.25 5.46
C SER A 48 -3.39 22.76 4.38
N ASP A 49 -3.81 22.99 3.13
CA ASP A 49 -3.13 23.44 1.90
C ASP A 49 -1.61 23.36 1.68
N GLY A 50 -1.28 23.00 0.42
CA GLY A 50 -0.12 23.48 -0.38
C GLY A 50 0.85 22.37 -0.80
N GLU A 51 1.32 22.21 -2.05
CA GLU A 51 1.19 22.93 -3.31
C GLU A 51 1.62 22.01 -4.50
N ARG A 52 0.98 22.24 -5.65
CA ARG A 52 1.50 22.36 -7.05
C ARG A 52 2.40 21.29 -7.72
N SER A 53 1.88 20.84 -8.86
CA SER A 53 2.44 20.09 -10.01
C SER A 53 3.59 20.82 -10.75
N PRO A 54 4.34 20.22 -11.73
CA PRO A 54 3.81 20.03 -13.11
C PRO A 54 4.40 18.89 -14.01
N SER A 55 3.60 18.56 -15.06
CA SER A 55 3.83 18.04 -16.45
C SER A 55 5.23 17.62 -16.98
N ARG A 56 5.38 16.42 -17.62
CA ARG A 56 5.34 16.06 -19.09
C ARG A 56 6.55 16.61 -19.91
N GLN A 57 7.32 15.86 -20.73
CA GLN A 57 7.00 15.21 -22.02
C GLN A 57 8.20 14.39 -22.62
N ASP A 58 7.87 13.34 -23.39
CA ASP A 58 8.48 12.79 -24.64
C ASP A 58 9.95 12.26 -24.64
N ASP A 59 10.40 11.18 -25.30
CA ASP A 59 9.95 10.41 -26.48
C ASP A 59 10.35 8.91 -26.41
N VAL A 60 9.62 8.10 -27.16
CA VAL A 60 9.74 6.64 -27.33
C VAL A 60 10.45 6.30 -28.64
N VAL A 61 11.37 5.31 -28.62
CA VAL A 61 11.57 4.38 -29.75
C VAL A 61 11.78 2.98 -29.19
N CYS A 62 10.81 2.08 -29.40
CA CYS A 62 10.96 0.65 -29.17
C CYS A 62 10.40 -0.11 -30.39
N GLY A 63 11.19 -1.04 -30.92
CA GLY A 63 10.79 -1.91 -32.03
C GLY A 63 9.93 -3.07 -31.52
N CYS A 64 8.70 -3.15 -32.04
CA CYS A 64 7.78 -4.27 -31.80
C CYS A 64 8.02 -5.43 -32.76
N LYS A 65 7.69 -6.64 -32.29
CA LYS A 65 7.19 -7.75 -33.11
C LYS A 65 5.73 -8.00 -32.69
N ASP A 66 4.85 -8.09 -33.69
CA ASP A 66 3.38 -8.04 -33.58
C ASP A 66 2.71 -9.29 -32.97
N PRO A 67 1.48 -9.13 -32.42
CA PRO A 67 0.42 -10.13 -32.52
C PRO A 67 -0.89 -9.55 -33.11
N PRO A 68 -1.88 -10.39 -33.47
CA PRO A 68 -2.63 -10.25 -34.71
C PRO A 68 -3.89 -9.35 -34.64
N ASN A 69 -4.17 -8.76 -35.80
CA ASN A 69 -5.36 -7.99 -36.15
C ASN A 69 -6.65 -8.79 -35.96
N ASN A 70 -7.52 -8.30 -35.08
CA ASN A 70 -8.93 -7.98 -35.37
C ASN A 70 -9.73 -7.87 -34.06
N ILE A 71 -9.85 -6.64 -33.55
CA ILE A 71 -11.04 -6.03 -32.91
C ILE A 71 -10.63 -4.56 -32.72
N LEU A 72 -11.18 -3.64 -33.52
CA LEU A 72 -11.01 -2.21 -33.30
C LEU A 72 -12.02 -1.75 -32.23
N PRO A 73 -11.59 -1.18 -31.09
CA PRO A 73 -12.50 -0.44 -30.23
C PRO A 73 -12.74 0.94 -30.85
N GLN A 74 -14.01 1.30 -31.06
CA GLN A 74 -14.37 2.69 -31.40
C GLN A 74 -13.96 3.60 -30.24
N THR A 75 -12.97 4.45 -30.47
CA THR A 75 -12.53 5.48 -29.53
C THR A 75 -13.33 6.75 -29.76
N TYR A 76 -13.95 7.30 -28.69
CA TYR A 76 -14.47 8.66 -28.67
C TYR A 76 -13.54 9.53 -27.83
N THR A 77 -13.10 10.65 -28.39
CA THR A 77 -12.40 11.73 -27.68
C THR A 77 -13.39 12.85 -27.38
N ASN A 78 -13.40 13.35 -26.14
CA ASN A 78 -13.98 14.66 -25.82
C ASN A 78 -12.98 15.76 -26.21
N GLU A 79 -13.48 16.98 -26.42
CA GLU A 79 -12.75 18.23 -26.70
C GLU A 79 -11.50 18.48 -25.83
N SER A 80 -11.38 17.83 -24.67
CA SER A 80 -10.20 17.91 -23.77
C SER A 80 -9.07 16.89 -24.04
N LYS A 81 -9.16 16.04 -25.08
CA LYS A 81 -8.14 15.02 -25.46
C LYS A 81 -7.64 14.11 -24.30
N GLN A 82 -8.48 13.80 -23.31
CA GLN A 82 -8.15 12.80 -22.30
C GLN A 82 -8.75 11.42 -22.69
N LEU A 83 -7.90 10.39 -22.71
CA LEU A 83 -8.31 8.98 -22.80
C LEU A 83 -8.92 8.58 -21.46
N ILE A 84 -10.25 8.51 -21.39
CA ILE A 84 -10.94 8.05 -20.19
C ILE A 84 -11.13 6.53 -20.31
N CYS A 85 -10.72 5.78 -19.28
CA CYS A 85 -11.03 4.36 -19.04
C CYS A 85 -12.55 4.11 -18.80
N ARG A 86 -13.42 4.87 -19.48
CA ARG A 86 -14.88 4.79 -19.34
C ARG A 86 -15.42 3.48 -19.91
N SER A 87 -14.77 2.94 -20.94
CA SER A 87 -15.23 1.72 -21.62
C SER A 87 -15.09 0.44 -20.79
N GLU A 88 -14.20 0.39 -19.80
CA GLU A 88 -14.03 -0.76 -18.91
C GLU A 88 -14.92 -0.68 -17.68
N ILE A 89 -15.13 0.53 -17.15
CA ILE A 89 -16.13 0.79 -16.11
C ILE A 89 -17.53 0.53 -16.66
N GLU A 90 -17.84 0.98 -17.88
CA GLU A 90 -19.12 0.71 -18.54
C GLU A 90 -19.29 -0.79 -18.83
N ARG A 91 -18.24 -1.50 -19.28
CA ARG A 91 -18.29 -2.97 -19.44
C ARG A 91 -18.49 -3.73 -18.13
N CYS A 92 -17.82 -3.31 -17.06
CA CYS A 92 -18.04 -3.86 -15.71
C CYS A 92 -19.47 -3.56 -15.25
N SER A 93 -19.96 -2.35 -15.46
CA SER A 93 -21.33 -1.97 -15.08
C SER A 93 -22.38 -2.77 -15.84
N GLN A 94 -22.20 -2.98 -17.15
CA GLN A 94 -23.09 -3.81 -17.97
C GLN A 94 -23.05 -5.29 -17.57
N SER A 95 -21.87 -5.82 -17.22
CA SER A 95 -21.73 -7.20 -16.74
C SER A 95 -22.42 -7.40 -15.39
N MET A 96 -22.36 -6.39 -14.53
CA MET A 96 -23.03 -6.39 -13.23
C MET A 96 -24.54 -6.19 -13.31
N GLU A 97 -25.08 -5.59 -14.38
CA GLU A 97 -26.54 -5.53 -14.60
C GLU A 97 -27.19 -6.92 -14.72
N LYS A 98 -26.42 -7.95 -15.10
CA LYS A 98 -26.91 -9.33 -15.08
C LYS A 98 -27.04 -9.86 -13.65
N ILE A 99 -26.02 -9.64 -12.82
CA ILE A 99 -26.02 -9.98 -11.38
C ILE A 99 -27.13 -9.21 -10.64
N PHE A 100 -27.30 -7.93 -10.95
CA PHE A 100 -28.37 -7.11 -10.37
C PHE A 100 -29.77 -7.52 -10.82
N ARG A 101 -29.92 -8.10 -12.02
CA ARG A 101 -31.20 -8.67 -12.48
C ARG A 101 -31.54 -9.98 -11.77
N GLU A 102 -30.54 -10.82 -11.53
CA GLU A 102 -30.74 -12.14 -10.91
C GLU A 102 -30.91 -12.07 -9.39
N LEU A 103 -30.11 -11.23 -8.71
CA LEU A 103 -30.13 -11.13 -7.24
C LEU A 103 -30.99 -9.95 -6.75
N GLY A 104 -31.20 -8.93 -7.58
CA GLY A 104 -31.81 -7.66 -7.18
C GLY A 104 -30.78 -6.67 -6.61
N LYS A 105 -30.92 -5.37 -6.93
CA LYS A 105 -30.01 -4.30 -6.46
C LYS A 105 -29.98 -4.16 -4.93
N GLU A 106 -31.07 -4.53 -4.26
CA GLU A 106 -31.19 -4.46 -2.80
C GLU A 106 -30.60 -5.67 -2.07
N HIS A 107 -30.18 -6.71 -2.80
CA HIS A 107 -29.53 -7.88 -2.21
C HIS A 107 -28.20 -7.49 -1.56
N PRO A 108 -27.79 -8.09 -0.42
CA PRO A 108 -26.56 -7.74 0.27
C PRO A 108 -25.31 -7.77 -0.63
N LEU A 109 -25.24 -8.77 -1.51
CA LEU A 109 -24.18 -8.87 -2.53
C LEU A 109 -24.23 -7.73 -3.55
N GLY A 110 -25.44 -7.35 -3.97
CA GLY A 110 -25.66 -6.22 -4.87
C GLY A 110 -25.21 -4.89 -4.23
N LYS A 111 -25.60 -4.65 -2.97
CA LYS A 111 -25.17 -3.46 -2.20
C LYS A 111 -23.66 -3.39 -2.03
N LEU A 112 -23.01 -4.53 -1.74
CA LEU A 112 -21.56 -4.59 -1.62
C LEU A 112 -20.87 -4.29 -2.95
N ILE A 113 -21.31 -4.91 -4.04
CA ILE A 113 -20.78 -4.66 -5.39
C ILE A 113 -20.92 -3.18 -5.77
N THR A 114 -22.10 -2.59 -5.54
CA THR A 114 -22.35 -1.16 -5.76
C THR A 114 -21.46 -0.28 -4.88
N SER A 115 -21.26 -0.63 -3.61
CA SER A 115 -20.39 0.12 -2.70
C SER A 115 -18.92 0.04 -3.13
N CYS A 116 -18.43 -1.14 -3.52
CA CYS A 116 -17.07 -1.31 -4.03
C CYS A 116 -16.85 -0.54 -5.34
N LEU A 117 -17.80 -0.58 -6.27
CA LEU A 117 -17.73 0.20 -7.51
C LEU A 117 -17.73 1.71 -7.24
N ASN A 118 -18.59 2.21 -6.35
CA ASN A 118 -18.65 3.63 -6.01
C ASN A 118 -17.37 4.09 -5.30
N GLN A 119 -16.82 3.26 -4.42
CA GLN A 119 -15.55 3.52 -3.75
C GLN A 119 -14.37 3.53 -4.74
N GLN A 120 -14.36 2.60 -5.71
CA GLN A 120 -13.36 2.55 -6.78
C GLN A 120 -13.48 3.75 -7.73
N LEU A 121 -14.70 4.13 -8.13
CA LEU A 121 -14.95 5.33 -8.93
C LEU A 121 -14.44 6.60 -8.24
N ALA A 122 -14.54 6.66 -6.91
CA ALA A 122 -14.02 7.78 -6.13
C ALA A 122 -12.47 7.78 -6.03
N SER A 123 -11.80 6.63 -6.15
CA SER A 123 -10.35 6.50 -5.92
C SER A 123 -9.48 6.46 -7.18
N ARG A 124 -10.02 6.66 -8.39
CA ARG A 124 -9.31 6.56 -9.69
C ARG A 124 -8.44 5.28 -9.81
N PRO A 125 -9.04 4.11 -10.05
CA PRO A 125 -8.29 2.86 -10.18
C PRO A 125 -7.61 2.81 -11.55
N THR A 126 -6.45 2.17 -11.64
CA THR A 126 -5.92 1.71 -12.92
C THR A 126 -6.77 0.56 -13.45
N ALA A 127 -6.93 0.47 -14.77
CA ALA A 127 -7.74 -0.56 -15.46
C ALA A 127 -7.43 -2.00 -14.99
N ALA A 128 -6.17 -2.28 -14.66
CA ALA A 128 -5.72 -3.57 -14.14
C ALA A 128 -6.41 -3.96 -12.81
N ASN A 129 -6.58 -3.01 -11.89
CA ASN A 129 -7.19 -3.27 -10.58
C ASN A 129 -8.69 -3.59 -10.71
N LEU A 130 -9.37 -2.98 -11.68
CA LEU A 130 -10.78 -3.21 -11.98
C LEU A 130 -11.01 -4.60 -12.57
N VAL A 131 -10.17 -5.02 -13.52
CA VAL A 131 -10.27 -6.34 -14.17
C VAL A 131 -9.97 -7.48 -13.20
N GLU A 132 -8.97 -7.31 -12.32
CA GLU A 132 -8.57 -8.33 -11.34
C GLU A 132 -9.64 -8.50 -10.24
N THR A 133 -10.18 -7.39 -9.72
CA THR A 133 -11.27 -7.43 -8.74
C THR A 133 -12.55 -8.03 -9.34
N HIS A 134 -12.85 -7.71 -10.61
CA HIS A 134 -13.98 -8.28 -11.34
C HIS A 134 -13.84 -9.80 -11.56
N SER A 135 -12.63 -10.27 -11.91
CA SER A 135 -12.33 -11.71 -12.07
C SER A 135 -12.55 -12.49 -10.78
N LEU A 136 -12.06 -11.97 -9.64
CA LEU A 136 -12.19 -12.61 -8.33
C LEU A 136 -13.64 -12.64 -7.83
N LEU A 137 -14.40 -11.55 -8.04
CA LEU A 137 -15.82 -11.51 -7.69
C LEU A 137 -16.65 -12.48 -8.55
N TRP A 138 -16.30 -12.63 -9.83
CA TRP A 138 -17.00 -13.55 -10.72
C TRP A 138 -16.70 -15.02 -10.39
N GLN A 139 -15.44 -15.34 -10.06
CA GLN A 139 -15.06 -16.68 -9.58
C GLN A 139 -15.77 -17.02 -8.26
N ALA A 140 -15.88 -16.06 -7.34
CA ALA A 140 -16.61 -16.25 -6.09
C ALA A 140 -18.12 -16.45 -6.33
N ALA A 141 -18.73 -15.73 -7.28
CA ALA A 141 -20.16 -15.85 -7.58
C ALA A 141 -20.53 -17.20 -8.22
N VAL A 142 -19.68 -17.75 -9.09
CA VAL A 142 -19.91 -19.05 -9.76
C VAL A 142 -19.77 -20.23 -8.80
N LEU A 143 -19.02 -20.07 -7.70
CA LEU A 143 -18.76 -21.13 -6.71
C LEU A 143 -19.78 -21.20 -5.57
N ILE A 144 -20.87 -20.41 -5.60
CA ILE A 144 -21.91 -20.43 -4.58
C ILE A 144 -23.14 -21.21 -5.11
N PRO A 145 -23.26 -22.51 -4.81
CA PRO A 145 -24.49 -23.26 -4.96
C PRO A 145 -25.68 -22.58 -4.23
N ASP A 146 -26.87 -22.70 -4.80
CA ASP A 146 -28.07 -22.03 -4.29
C ASP A 146 -28.53 -22.39 -2.85
N PRO A 147 -28.15 -23.51 -2.18
CA PRO A 147 -28.67 -23.80 -0.84
C PRO A 147 -27.84 -23.21 0.31
N PHE A 148 -26.81 -22.39 0.07
CA PHE A 148 -26.00 -21.86 1.19
C PHE A 148 -26.79 -20.89 2.07
N GLN A 149 -26.73 -21.11 3.39
CA GLN A 149 -27.25 -20.18 4.39
C GLN A 149 -26.57 -18.80 4.24
N GLU A 150 -27.35 -17.74 4.43
CA GLU A 150 -26.95 -16.35 4.19
C GLU A 150 -25.68 -15.96 4.98
N LYS A 151 -25.48 -16.54 6.16
CA LYS A 151 -24.27 -16.38 6.98
C LYS A 151 -23.00 -16.88 6.27
N THR A 152 -23.05 -18.06 5.66
CA THR A 152 -21.91 -18.65 4.93
C THR A 152 -21.53 -17.82 3.70
N LYS A 153 -22.52 -17.21 3.04
CA LYS A 153 -22.28 -16.29 1.91
C LYS A 153 -21.55 -15.03 2.37
N VAL A 154 -21.94 -14.44 3.51
CA VAL A 154 -21.28 -13.27 4.09
C VAL A 154 -19.85 -13.60 4.53
N ASP A 155 -19.65 -14.75 5.17
CA ASP A 155 -18.33 -15.19 5.62
C ASP A 155 -17.36 -15.43 4.45
N LEU A 156 -17.84 -16.03 3.35
CA LEU A 156 -17.05 -16.23 2.14
C LEU A 156 -16.67 -14.89 1.49
N VAL A 157 -17.59 -13.94 1.45
CA VAL A 157 -17.36 -12.59 0.91
C VAL A 157 -16.34 -11.83 1.76
N HIS A 158 -16.44 -11.88 3.09
CA HIS A 158 -15.44 -11.29 3.98
C HIS A 158 -14.08 -11.95 3.81
N HIS A 159 -14.01 -13.27 3.70
CA HIS A 159 -12.76 -13.99 3.48
C HIS A 159 -12.10 -13.57 2.16
N THR A 160 -12.88 -13.50 1.09
CA THR A 160 -12.40 -13.07 -0.25
C THR A 160 -11.93 -11.62 -0.24
N HIS A 161 -12.65 -10.73 0.46
CA HIS A 161 -12.23 -9.33 0.64
C HIS A 161 -10.90 -9.23 1.40
N ASN A 162 -10.75 -9.98 2.49
CA ASN A 162 -9.53 -9.98 3.28
C ASN A 162 -8.32 -10.50 2.48
N LEU A 163 -8.50 -11.53 1.66
CA LEU A 163 -7.49 -12.03 0.72
C LEU A 163 -7.08 -10.97 -0.31
N ALA A 164 -8.05 -10.28 -0.92
CA ALA A 164 -7.76 -9.21 -1.87
C ALA A 164 -6.99 -8.05 -1.22
N CYS A 165 -7.36 -7.65 0.00
CA CYS A 165 -6.64 -6.64 0.77
C CYS A 165 -5.20 -7.09 1.12
N ALA A 166 -5.02 -8.35 1.50
CA ALA A 166 -3.70 -8.92 1.77
C ALA A 166 -2.81 -8.93 0.51
N HIS A 167 -3.37 -9.28 -0.65
CA HIS A 167 -2.64 -9.27 -1.92
C HIS A 167 -2.19 -7.85 -2.32
N VAL A 168 -3.07 -6.84 -2.19
CA VAL A 168 -2.70 -5.43 -2.44
C VAL A 168 -1.61 -4.95 -1.48
N ARG A 169 -1.63 -5.39 -0.22
CA ARG A 169 -0.57 -5.05 0.76
C ARG A 169 0.77 -5.66 0.35
N MET A 170 0.81 -6.97 0.05
CA MET A 170 2.04 -7.65 -0.39
C MET A 170 2.62 -7.02 -1.67
N ARG A 171 1.77 -6.59 -2.61
CA ARG A 171 2.22 -5.93 -3.83
C ARG A 171 2.89 -4.58 -3.56
N ARG A 172 2.36 -3.78 -2.63
CA ARG A 172 3.00 -2.51 -2.22
C ARG A 172 4.35 -2.74 -1.54
N GLU A 173 4.46 -3.79 -0.75
CA GLU A 173 5.73 -4.16 -0.10
C GLU A 173 6.79 -4.56 -1.16
N LEU A 174 6.41 -5.33 -2.19
CA LEU A 174 7.28 -5.65 -3.32
C LEU A 174 7.70 -4.40 -4.11
N GLU A 175 6.76 -3.50 -4.42
CA GLU A 175 7.07 -2.25 -5.14
C GLU A 175 8.00 -1.32 -4.33
N SER A 176 7.86 -1.31 -2.99
CA SER A 176 8.77 -0.59 -2.09
C SER A 176 10.18 -1.18 -2.13
N HIS A 177 10.29 -2.52 -2.08
CA HIS A 177 11.57 -3.21 -2.13
C HIS A 177 12.29 -2.98 -3.48
N ASP A 178 11.56 -2.96 -4.59
CA ASP A 178 12.12 -2.66 -5.93
C ASP A 178 12.57 -1.19 -6.06
N CYS A 179 11.96 -0.27 -5.30
CA CYS A 179 12.39 1.12 -5.24
C CYS A 179 13.73 1.25 -4.50
N GLU A 180 13.84 0.62 -3.33
CA GLU A 180 15.06 0.62 -2.51
C GLU A 180 16.27 0.03 -3.26
N GLN A 181 16.07 -1.08 -3.99
CA GLN A 181 17.12 -1.68 -4.81
C GLN A 181 17.59 -0.75 -5.94
N ARG A 182 16.68 -0.03 -6.59
CA ARG A 182 17.04 0.93 -7.65
C ARG A 182 17.86 2.10 -7.13
N ASP A 183 17.55 2.59 -5.93
CA ASP A 183 18.31 3.67 -5.30
C ASP A 183 19.70 3.22 -4.84
N GLN A 184 19.83 1.99 -4.34
CA GLN A 184 21.13 1.39 -4.04
C GLN A 184 22.03 1.29 -5.29
N ILE A 185 21.47 0.83 -6.42
CA ILE A 185 22.19 0.74 -7.69
C ILE A 185 22.64 2.13 -8.17
N ARG A 186 21.78 3.15 -8.04
CA ARG A 186 22.11 4.54 -8.39
C ARG A 186 23.28 5.09 -7.56
N GLY A 187 23.27 4.84 -6.26
CA GLY A 187 24.35 5.26 -5.35
C GLY A 187 25.70 4.67 -5.74
N LEU A 188 25.74 3.38 -6.11
CA LEU A 188 26.95 2.72 -6.58
C LEU A 188 27.50 3.32 -7.87
N LEU A 189 26.63 3.59 -8.86
CA LEU A 189 27.04 4.21 -10.13
C LEU A 189 27.63 5.61 -9.94
N GLN A 190 27.07 6.40 -9.03
CA GLN A 190 27.61 7.73 -8.70
C GLN A 190 28.97 7.66 -8.00
N GLY A 191 29.17 6.67 -7.12
CA GLY A 191 30.47 6.43 -6.48
C GLY A 191 31.57 6.10 -7.49
N MET A 192 31.26 5.26 -8.48
CA MET A 192 32.20 4.90 -9.55
C MET A 192 32.57 6.08 -10.44
N ALA A 193 31.62 6.98 -10.75
CA ALA A 193 31.90 8.17 -11.56
C ALA A 193 32.92 9.10 -10.89
N ARG A 194 32.78 9.31 -9.57
CA ARG A 194 33.71 10.13 -8.77
C ARG A 194 35.13 9.55 -8.71
N GLN A 195 35.25 8.23 -8.68
CA GLN A 195 36.58 7.59 -8.70
C GLN A 195 37.30 7.78 -10.05
N ARG A 196 36.56 7.96 -11.14
CA ARG A 196 37.13 8.15 -12.48
C ARG A 196 37.71 9.55 -12.69
N GLU A 197 37.16 10.55 -12.00
CA GLU A 197 37.64 11.95 -12.04
C GLU A 197 38.90 12.19 -11.22
N MET A 198 39.30 11.25 -10.34
CA MET A 198 40.51 11.38 -9.50
C MET A 198 41.79 10.81 -10.14
N LEU A 199 41.74 10.38 -11.41
CA LEU A 199 42.95 9.91 -12.09
C LEU A 199 43.78 11.12 -12.57
N PRO A 200 45.04 11.26 -12.10
CA PRO A 200 45.87 12.39 -12.48
C PRO A 200 46.27 12.26 -13.94
N THR A 201 46.01 13.30 -14.72
CA THR A 201 46.58 13.48 -16.05
C THR A 201 47.99 14.05 -15.91
N GLU A 202 48.99 13.27 -16.33
CA GLU A 202 50.39 13.65 -16.31
C GLU A 202 50.73 14.66 -17.43
N ASP A 203 51.71 15.51 -17.08
CA ASP A 203 52.63 16.27 -17.91
C ASP A 203 52.21 17.61 -18.53
N GLY A 204 52.72 18.67 -17.90
CA GLY A 204 52.94 19.98 -18.51
C GLY A 204 53.51 20.95 -17.47
N GLU A 205 54.81 21.27 -17.57
CA GLU A 205 55.43 22.40 -16.88
C GLU A 205 54.81 23.71 -17.43
N GLU A 206 53.63 24.05 -16.94
CA GLU A 206 52.93 25.29 -17.24
C GLU A 206 53.34 26.30 -16.16
N GLU A 207 53.88 27.45 -16.58
CA GLU A 207 54.16 28.59 -15.69
C GLU A 207 53.01 28.76 -14.69
N ASP A 208 53.33 28.78 -13.38
CA ASP A 208 52.40 28.85 -12.24
C ASP A 208 51.48 30.08 -12.36
N LYS A 209 50.50 30.00 -13.25
CA LYS A 209 49.38 30.92 -13.33
C LYS A 209 48.42 30.44 -12.28
N GLU A 210 48.40 31.16 -11.17
CA GLU A 210 47.50 30.91 -10.06
C GLU A 210 46.06 30.71 -10.59
N MET A 211 45.60 29.46 -10.52
CA MET A 211 44.29 29.07 -11.01
C MET A 211 43.24 29.45 -9.97
N VAL A 212 42.08 29.90 -10.44
CA VAL A 212 40.95 30.15 -9.54
C VAL A 212 40.44 28.80 -9.00
N SER A 213 40.45 28.61 -7.68
CA SER A 213 39.96 27.40 -7.03
C SER A 213 38.44 27.43 -6.80
N GLU A 214 37.83 26.25 -6.60
CA GLU A 214 36.39 26.14 -6.36
C GLU A 214 35.93 26.84 -5.07
N GLN A 215 36.82 26.96 -4.07
CA GLN A 215 36.55 27.68 -2.82
C GLN A 215 36.48 29.20 -3.06
N GLU A 216 37.32 29.72 -3.94
CA GLU A 216 37.35 31.15 -4.28
C GLU A 216 36.13 31.57 -5.09
N ILE A 217 35.55 30.67 -5.90
CA ILE A 217 34.32 30.95 -6.67
C ILE A 217 33.18 31.43 -5.78
N ALA A 218 32.95 30.77 -4.64
CA ALA A 218 31.86 31.12 -3.74
C ALA A 218 32.06 32.52 -3.15
N TYR A 219 33.31 32.88 -2.85
CA TYR A 219 33.67 34.21 -2.37
C TYR A 219 33.49 35.26 -3.46
N ILE A 220 34.04 35.02 -4.66
CA ILE A 220 33.94 35.93 -5.81
C ILE A 220 32.48 36.17 -6.18
N ALA A 221 31.65 35.12 -6.23
CA ALA A 221 30.24 35.21 -6.58
C ALA A 221 29.44 36.16 -5.67
N ASN A 222 29.79 36.19 -4.37
CA ASN A 222 29.24 37.14 -3.40
C ASN A 222 29.86 38.53 -3.54
N PHE A 223 31.15 38.61 -3.89
CA PHE A 223 31.89 39.87 -4.05
C PHE A 223 31.44 40.68 -5.27
N VAL A 224 31.02 40.01 -6.35
CA VAL A 224 30.51 40.64 -7.57
C VAL A 224 29.01 40.95 -7.53
N GLU A 225 28.52 41.46 -6.39
CA GLU A 225 27.11 41.81 -6.22
C GLU A 225 26.67 42.87 -7.25
N GLY A 226 25.47 42.67 -7.83
CA GLY A 226 24.91 43.56 -8.86
C GLY A 226 25.30 43.23 -10.30
N ILE A 227 26.19 42.27 -10.54
CA ILE A 227 26.46 41.77 -11.90
C ILE A 227 25.43 40.71 -12.31
N GLN A 228 24.73 40.90 -13.42
CA GLN A 228 23.87 39.85 -13.98
C GLN A 228 24.71 38.65 -14.40
N ALA A 229 24.32 37.45 -13.94
CA ALA A 229 25.06 36.22 -14.21
C ALA A 229 25.31 35.98 -15.72
N ASP A 230 24.34 36.33 -16.57
CA ASP A 230 24.43 36.16 -18.03
C ASP A 230 25.50 37.05 -18.66
N LYS A 231 25.65 38.28 -18.18
CA LYS A 231 26.68 39.20 -18.67
C LYS A 231 28.06 38.70 -18.28
N LEU A 232 28.19 38.18 -17.04
CA LEU A 232 29.43 37.57 -16.58
C LEU A 232 29.78 36.32 -17.39
N GLY A 233 28.80 35.44 -17.62
CA GLY A 233 29.00 34.21 -18.37
C GLY A 233 29.43 34.44 -19.81
N ARG A 234 28.82 35.39 -20.51
CA ARG A 234 29.20 35.73 -21.90
C ARG A 234 30.63 36.23 -22.01
N GLU A 235 31.07 37.11 -21.09
CA GLU A 235 32.44 37.63 -21.08
C GLU A 235 33.48 36.59 -20.66
N LEU A 236 33.06 35.59 -19.89
CA LEU A 236 33.88 34.41 -19.54
C LEU A 236 33.87 33.32 -20.63
N GLY A 237 33.12 33.51 -21.73
CA GLY A 237 33.02 32.53 -22.81
C GLY A 237 32.18 31.29 -22.48
N VAL A 238 31.31 31.35 -21.46
CA VAL A 238 30.32 30.29 -21.20
C VAL A 238 29.30 30.29 -22.34
N CYS A 239 29.05 29.12 -22.94
CA CYS A 239 28.14 29.02 -24.07
C CYS A 239 26.70 29.39 -23.68
N GLU A 240 25.96 30.02 -24.61
CA GLU A 240 24.62 30.56 -24.36
C GLU A 240 23.65 29.47 -23.85
N SER A 241 23.74 28.24 -24.38
CA SER A 241 22.92 27.11 -23.92
C SER A 241 23.16 26.75 -22.44
N THR A 242 24.39 26.88 -21.94
CA THR A 242 24.69 26.66 -20.52
C THR A 242 24.14 27.80 -19.66
N LEU A 243 24.17 29.04 -20.15
CA LEU A 243 23.57 30.19 -19.45
C LEU A 243 22.04 30.07 -19.36
N GLU A 244 21.38 29.59 -20.42
CA GLU A 244 19.95 29.28 -20.40
C GLU A 244 19.61 28.22 -19.34
N ILE A 245 20.39 27.14 -19.26
CA ILE A 245 20.21 26.09 -18.24
C ILE A 245 20.38 26.68 -16.83
N ILE A 246 21.46 27.43 -16.57
CA ILE A 246 21.70 28.04 -15.25
C ILE A 246 20.55 28.97 -14.85
N ASN A 247 20.02 29.74 -15.79
CA ASN A 247 18.87 30.61 -15.57
C ASN A 247 17.58 29.85 -15.27
N CYS A 248 17.40 28.66 -15.86
CA CYS A 248 16.23 27.82 -15.65
C CYS A 248 16.30 27.02 -14.34
N GLU A 249 17.49 26.52 -13.97
CA GLU A 249 17.71 25.67 -12.78
C GLU A 249 17.65 26.44 -11.45
N SER A 250 17.87 27.75 -11.47
CA SER A 250 17.60 28.60 -10.31
C SER A 250 16.08 28.79 -10.17
N ALA A 251 15.43 27.84 -9.49
CA ALA A 251 13.98 27.84 -9.22
C ALA A 251 13.46 29.17 -8.64
N ASN A 252 14.32 29.92 -7.94
CA ASN A 252 14.10 31.32 -7.62
C ASN A 252 14.81 32.22 -8.64
N ARG A 253 14.04 32.87 -9.52
CA ARG A 253 14.54 33.88 -10.47
C ARG A 253 15.30 35.05 -9.80
N CYS A 254 15.22 35.17 -8.48
CA CYS A 254 15.82 36.25 -7.69
C CYS A 254 17.19 35.91 -7.07
N ASP A 255 17.66 34.67 -7.10
CA ASP A 255 18.96 34.31 -6.51
C ASP A 255 20.11 34.47 -7.51
N GLU A 256 20.44 35.73 -7.82
CA GLU A 256 21.54 36.06 -8.73
C GLU A 256 22.92 35.62 -8.18
N ASN A 257 23.08 35.49 -6.86
CA ASN A 257 24.32 34.97 -6.26
C ASN A 257 24.55 33.51 -6.66
N ARG A 258 23.53 32.66 -6.52
CA ARG A 258 23.60 31.25 -6.92
C ARG A 258 23.84 31.10 -8.42
N LYS A 259 23.21 31.94 -9.25
CA LYS A 259 23.46 31.95 -10.70
C LYS A 259 24.91 32.34 -11.03
N ARG A 260 25.44 33.41 -10.44
CA ARG A 260 26.85 33.82 -10.61
C ARG A 260 27.81 32.71 -10.20
N ALA A 261 27.58 32.06 -9.06
CA ALA A 261 28.40 30.93 -8.62
C ALA A 261 28.36 29.76 -9.62
N ASN A 262 27.19 29.43 -10.17
CA ASN A 262 27.06 28.38 -11.18
C ASN A 262 27.73 28.75 -12.51
N VAL A 263 27.65 30.01 -12.95
CA VAL A 263 28.37 30.51 -14.13
C VAL A 263 29.87 30.37 -13.94
N LEU A 264 30.41 30.79 -12.79
CA LEU A 264 31.84 30.68 -12.48
C LEU A 264 32.29 29.20 -12.40
N ARG A 265 31.49 28.31 -11.83
CA ARG A 265 31.77 26.85 -11.84
C ARG A 265 31.79 26.27 -13.24
N GLN A 266 30.84 26.66 -14.10
CA GLN A 266 30.81 26.19 -15.47
C GLN A 266 31.98 26.74 -16.30
N TRP A 267 32.36 28.00 -16.07
CA TRP A 267 33.57 28.57 -16.64
C TRP A 267 34.83 27.79 -16.22
N LEU A 268 34.96 27.43 -14.93
CA LEU A 268 36.07 26.63 -14.42
C LEU A 268 36.16 25.24 -15.08
N ARG A 269 35.00 24.60 -15.32
CA ARG A 269 34.94 23.25 -15.93
C ARG A 269 35.19 23.24 -17.44
N ASN A 270 34.77 24.31 -18.13
CA ASN A 270 34.79 24.36 -19.59
C ASN A 270 36.01 25.08 -20.16
N THR A 271 36.80 25.75 -19.32
CA THR A 271 38.01 26.46 -19.74
C THR A 271 39.22 25.62 -19.35
N SER A 272 40.12 25.36 -20.31
CA SER A 272 41.36 24.62 -20.05
C SER A 272 42.33 25.35 -19.11
N SER A 273 42.16 26.68 -18.96
CA SER A 273 43.02 27.53 -18.13
C SER A 273 42.24 28.70 -17.48
N PRO A 274 41.47 28.45 -16.40
CA PRO A 274 40.70 29.48 -15.70
C PRO A 274 41.62 30.36 -14.83
N THR A 275 42.29 31.32 -15.47
CA THR A 275 43.22 32.24 -14.80
C THR A 275 42.50 33.44 -14.19
N TRP A 276 43.07 33.97 -13.11
CA TRP A 276 42.61 35.24 -12.51
C TRP A 276 42.58 36.40 -13.51
N GLU A 277 43.55 36.46 -14.42
CA GLU A 277 43.59 37.50 -15.46
C GLU A 277 42.37 37.47 -16.38
N ALA A 278 41.91 36.28 -16.77
CA ALA A 278 40.73 36.12 -17.62
C ALA A 278 39.47 36.61 -16.90
N LEU A 279 39.32 36.27 -15.61
CA LEU A 279 38.21 36.74 -14.78
C LEU A 279 38.26 38.26 -14.57
N VAL A 280 39.42 38.81 -14.24
CA VAL A 280 39.63 40.26 -14.06
C VAL A 280 39.34 41.02 -15.34
N LYS A 281 39.74 40.48 -16.49
CA LYS A 281 39.44 41.06 -17.82
C LYS A 281 37.94 41.06 -18.09
N ALA A 282 37.25 39.93 -17.87
CA ALA A 282 35.80 39.83 -18.03
C ALA A 282 35.05 40.82 -17.14
N LEU A 283 35.43 40.94 -15.86
CA LEU A 283 34.84 41.92 -14.94
C LEU A 283 35.10 43.36 -15.38
N GLY A 284 36.29 43.65 -15.93
CA GLY A 284 36.62 44.93 -16.53
C GLY A 284 35.72 45.29 -17.72
N SER A 285 35.46 44.33 -18.62
CA SER A 285 34.57 44.50 -19.79
C SER A 285 33.12 44.81 -19.39
N ILE A 286 32.63 44.24 -18.28
CA ILE A 286 31.26 44.45 -17.77
C ILE A 286 31.11 45.83 -17.09
N GLY A 287 32.19 46.60 -16.97
CA GLY A 287 32.21 47.90 -16.32
C GLY A 287 32.50 47.83 -14.82
N GLN A 288 32.87 46.67 -14.29
CA GLN A 288 33.14 46.44 -12.87
C GLN A 288 34.62 46.64 -12.55
N LYS A 289 35.17 47.78 -13.04
CA LYS A 289 36.58 48.13 -12.91
C LYS A 289 37.06 48.10 -11.46
N ARG A 290 36.25 48.60 -10.51
CA ARG A 290 36.58 48.58 -9.08
C ARG A 290 36.79 47.16 -8.54
N VAL A 291 35.93 46.21 -8.92
CA VAL A 291 36.05 44.82 -8.48
C VAL A 291 37.24 44.14 -9.16
N ALA A 292 37.42 44.38 -10.46
CA ALA A 292 38.59 43.92 -11.21
C ALA A 292 39.92 44.45 -10.62
N ASP A 293 39.97 45.70 -10.18
CA ASP A 293 41.15 46.31 -9.57
C ASP A 293 41.42 45.79 -8.15
N ILE A 294 40.38 45.40 -7.40
CA ILE A 294 40.54 44.76 -6.09
C ILE A 294 41.09 43.34 -6.24
N LEU A 295 40.58 42.58 -7.22
CA LEU A 295 41.08 41.24 -7.52
C LEU A 295 42.49 41.27 -8.10
N ARG A 296 42.84 42.30 -8.89
CA ARG A 296 44.19 42.49 -9.45
C ARG A 296 45.22 42.90 -8.40
N ASN A 297 44.82 43.69 -7.41
CA ASN A 297 45.71 44.12 -6.33
C ASN A 297 45.66 43.09 -5.19
N ASP A 298 46.41 42.00 -5.37
CA ASP A 298 46.87 40.90 -4.49
C ASP A 298 46.61 40.93 -2.96
N LYS A 299 46.38 42.10 -2.36
CA LYS A 299 45.96 42.28 -0.96
C LYS A 299 44.55 41.77 -0.65
N GLY A 300 43.75 41.44 -1.68
CA GLY A 300 42.44 40.78 -1.52
C GLY A 300 42.55 39.33 -1.01
N LEU A 301 43.56 38.58 -1.47
CA LEU A 301 43.78 37.19 -1.03
C LEU A 301 44.34 37.11 0.40
N GLN A 302 45.16 38.06 0.84
CA GLN A 302 45.68 38.12 2.22
C GLN A 302 44.58 38.32 3.30
N TYR A 303 43.45 38.93 2.93
CA TYR A 303 42.30 39.04 3.84
C TYR A 303 41.46 37.75 3.88
N CYS A 304 41.53 36.92 2.82
CA CYS A 304 40.88 35.61 2.76
C CYS A 304 41.62 34.55 3.58
N THR A 305 42.97 34.57 3.61
CA THR A 305 43.79 33.64 4.42
C THR A 305 43.58 33.82 5.93
N THR A 306 43.46 35.06 6.41
CA THR A 306 43.20 35.33 7.84
C THR A 306 41.78 34.98 8.29
N ILE A 307 40.80 34.99 7.39
CA ILE A 307 39.43 34.50 7.65
C ILE A 307 39.39 32.96 7.64
N THR A 308 40.19 32.31 6.79
CA THR A 308 40.27 30.84 6.75
C THR A 308 41.00 30.25 7.95
N GLU A 309 42.01 30.92 8.51
CA GLU A 309 42.69 30.48 9.75
C GLU A 309 41.77 30.52 10.98
N ARG A 310 40.93 31.55 11.14
CA ARG A 310 39.89 31.56 12.19
C ARG A 310 38.76 30.55 11.92
N GLY A 311 38.42 30.34 10.64
CA GLY A 311 37.47 29.30 10.23
C GLY A 311 37.99 27.89 10.53
N SER A 312 39.30 27.65 10.42
CA SER A 312 39.96 26.38 10.68
C SER A 312 39.84 25.95 12.15
N GLU A 313 40.12 26.83 13.10
CA GLU A 313 40.00 26.51 14.53
C GLU A 313 38.54 26.23 14.95
N GLN A 314 37.59 27.00 14.40
CA GLN A 314 36.17 26.78 14.64
C GLN A 314 35.69 25.47 14.00
N SER A 315 36.18 25.13 12.81
CA SER A 315 35.87 23.87 12.12
C SER A 315 36.46 22.66 12.85
N GLN A 316 37.64 22.78 13.47
CA GLN A 316 38.23 21.71 14.29
C GLN A 316 37.43 21.46 15.59
N ALA A 317 36.91 22.52 16.22
CA ALA A 317 36.04 22.38 17.39
C ALA A 317 34.69 21.72 17.05
N GLU A 318 34.11 22.07 15.90
CA GLU A 318 32.91 21.43 15.35
C GLU A 318 33.17 19.96 15.02
N LEU A 319 34.30 19.63 14.38
CA LEU A 319 34.71 18.25 14.09
C LEU A 319 34.78 17.39 15.36
N ARG A 320 35.42 17.89 16.43
CA ARG A 320 35.48 17.15 17.72
C ARG A 320 34.10 16.91 18.32
N LYS A 321 33.15 17.86 18.17
CA LYS A 321 31.76 17.66 18.60
C LYS A 321 31.05 16.61 17.75
N VAL A 322 31.28 16.60 16.44
CA VAL A 322 30.72 15.61 15.52
C VAL A 322 31.29 14.22 15.79
N GLU A 323 32.59 14.10 16.05
CA GLU A 323 33.24 12.84 16.44
C GLU A 323 32.70 12.28 17.75
N ALA A 324 32.52 13.13 18.77
CA ALA A 324 31.91 12.72 20.03
C ALA A 324 30.47 12.23 19.84
N LYS A 325 29.68 12.93 19.01
CA LYS A 325 28.31 12.54 18.69
C LYS A 325 28.26 11.23 17.88
N SER A 326 29.17 11.04 16.95
CA SER A 326 29.32 9.81 16.16
C SER A 326 29.64 8.59 17.04
N ALA A 327 30.45 8.76 18.10
CA ALA A 327 30.74 7.68 19.04
C ALA A 327 29.49 7.26 19.85
N ASP A 328 28.66 8.22 20.26
CA ASP A 328 27.39 7.94 20.94
C ASP A 328 26.37 7.31 19.99
N ASP A 329 26.30 7.77 18.75
CA ASP A 329 25.48 7.16 17.70
C ASP A 329 25.91 5.71 17.44
N GLY A 330 27.22 5.42 17.49
CA GLY A 330 27.75 4.05 17.39
C GLY A 330 27.29 3.13 18.53
N LYS A 331 27.22 3.63 19.77
CA LYS A 331 26.68 2.87 20.90
C LYS A 331 25.18 2.65 20.75
N ALA A 332 24.43 3.67 20.33
CA ALA A 332 23.00 3.55 20.07
C ALA A 332 22.70 2.51 18.97
N ALA A 333 23.50 2.50 17.89
CA ALA A 333 23.39 1.52 16.82
C ALA A 333 23.65 0.08 17.30
N ALA A 334 24.66 -0.12 18.16
CA ALA A 334 24.96 -1.44 18.73
C ALA A 334 23.82 -1.95 19.63
N GLU A 335 23.24 -1.09 20.47
CA GLU A 335 22.10 -1.45 21.33
C GLU A 335 20.85 -1.76 20.51
N LEU A 336 20.53 -0.96 19.50
CA LEU A 336 19.42 -1.24 18.57
C LEU A 336 19.61 -2.57 17.85
N LYS A 337 20.84 -2.90 17.42
CA LYS A 337 21.15 -4.19 16.80
C LYS A 337 20.93 -5.37 17.77
N SER A 338 21.32 -5.20 19.04
CA SER A 338 21.06 -6.19 20.11
C SER A 338 19.57 -6.41 20.35
N GLN A 339 18.79 -5.33 20.42
CA GLN A 339 17.33 -5.40 20.57
C GLN A 339 16.65 -6.06 19.37
N LEU A 340 17.09 -5.76 18.15
CA LEU A 340 16.58 -6.36 16.93
C LEU A 340 16.82 -7.88 16.90
N GLU A 341 18.00 -8.34 17.30
CA GLU A 341 18.30 -9.78 17.41
C GLU A 341 17.46 -10.49 18.49
N LYS A 342 17.21 -9.83 19.64
CA LYS A 342 16.27 -10.36 20.64
C LYS A 342 14.86 -10.47 20.09
N ALA A 343 14.37 -9.43 19.41
CA ALA A 343 13.04 -9.43 18.81
C ALA A 343 12.90 -10.51 17.73
N ARG A 344 13.92 -10.73 16.89
CA ARG A 344 13.96 -11.82 15.90
C ARG A 344 13.83 -13.19 16.55
N LYS A 345 14.58 -13.45 17.63
CA LYS A 345 14.49 -14.72 18.36
C LYS A 345 13.11 -14.93 18.99
N SER A 346 12.52 -13.90 19.58
CA SER A 346 11.16 -13.95 20.12
C SER A 346 10.12 -14.22 19.02
N LEU A 347 10.28 -13.61 17.84
CA LEU A 347 9.40 -13.82 16.70
C LEU A 347 9.50 -15.25 16.15
N GLU A 348 10.70 -15.82 16.12
CA GLU A 348 10.90 -17.21 15.70
C GLU A 348 10.22 -18.20 16.65
N ILE A 349 10.35 -18.00 17.97
CA ILE A 349 9.63 -18.79 18.98
C ILE A 349 8.11 -18.69 18.79
N ALA A 350 7.60 -17.47 18.56
CA ALA A 350 6.17 -17.26 18.32
C ALA A 350 5.68 -17.95 17.03
N ARG A 351 6.49 -17.96 15.96
CA ARG A 351 6.17 -18.70 14.73
C ARG A 351 6.13 -20.20 14.95
N SER A 352 7.08 -20.76 15.69
CA SER A 352 7.07 -22.19 16.04
C SER A 352 5.83 -22.56 16.86
N SER A 353 5.49 -21.75 17.86
CA SER A 353 4.28 -21.96 18.67
C SER A 353 2.99 -21.86 17.84
N LEU A 354 2.91 -20.91 16.90
CA LEU A 354 1.77 -20.79 15.99
C LEU A 354 1.66 -22.00 15.06
N SER A 355 2.79 -22.52 14.58
CA SER A 355 2.81 -23.74 13.75
C SER A 355 2.31 -24.96 14.51
N GLU A 356 2.65 -25.08 15.79
CA GLU A 356 2.19 -26.18 16.64
C GLU A 356 0.68 -26.06 16.93
N ALA A 357 0.19 -24.88 17.26
CA ALA A 357 -1.24 -24.62 17.46
C ALA A 357 -2.07 -24.91 16.20
N ASN A 358 -1.56 -24.58 15.01
CA ASN A 358 -2.23 -24.92 13.75
C ASN A 358 -2.31 -26.42 13.53
N ARG A 359 -1.26 -27.17 13.90
CA ARG A 359 -1.25 -28.64 13.82
C ARG A 359 -2.30 -29.26 14.75
N GLU A 360 -2.42 -28.74 15.97
CA GLU A 360 -3.45 -29.17 16.93
C GLU A 360 -4.86 -28.86 16.41
N LEU A 361 -5.07 -27.70 15.79
CA LEU A 361 -6.34 -27.32 15.18
C LEU A 361 -6.72 -28.24 14.01
N GLU A 362 -5.77 -28.60 13.16
CA GLU A 362 -5.99 -29.57 12.08
C GLU A 362 -6.38 -30.96 12.62
N GLU A 363 -5.73 -31.42 13.69
CA GLU A 363 -6.06 -32.69 14.33
C GLU A 363 -7.46 -32.65 14.97
N ALA A 364 -7.82 -31.55 15.64
CA ALA A 364 -9.15 -31.35 16.21
C ALA A 364 -10.24 -31.32 15.13
N ASN A 365 -10.00 -30.65 14.00
CA ASN A 365 -10.93 -30.64 12.86
C ASN A 365 -11.12 -32.04 12.27
N LYS A 366 -10.05 -32.83 12.17
CA LYS A 366 -10.14 -34.22 11.73
C LYS A 366 -11.03 -35.05 12.66
N LYS A 367 -10.84 -34.94 13.98
CA LYS A 367 -11.69 -35.61 14.99
C LYS A 367 -13.15 -35.16 14.90
N CYS A 368 -13.40 -33.87 14.66
CA CYS A 368 -14.76 -33.35 14.49
C CYS A 368 -15.46 -33.97 13.28
N ASN A 369 -14.75 -34.12 12.15
CA ASN A 369 -15.31 -34.77 10.95
C ASN A 369 -15.61 -36.26 11.18
N GLU A 370 -14.72 -36.97 11.87
CA GLU A 370 -14.94 -38.37 12.26
C GLU A 370 -16.17 -38.51 13.17
N LEU A 371 -16.33 -37.62 14.15
CA LEU A 371 -17.52 -37.57 15.01
C LEU A 371 -18.79 -37.24 14.21
N GLN A 372 -18.72 -36.33 13.24
CA GLN A 372 -19.87 -36.00 12.40
C GLN A 372 -20.32 -37.21 11.55
N GLU A 373 -19.38 -38.00 11.04
CA GLU A 373 -19.68 -39.23 10.29
C GLU A 373 -20.35 -40.28 11.20
N THR A 374 -19.83 -40.48 12.41
CA THR A 374 -20.44 -41.41 13.39
C THR A 374 -21.86 -40.99 13.77
N VAL A 375 -22.12 -39.70 14.01
CA VAL A 375 -23.48 -39.19 14.26
C VAL A 375 -24.40 -39.46 13.07
N SER A 376 -23.95 -39.21 11.84
CA SER A 376 -24.73 -39.48 10.62
C SER A 376 -25.10 -40.97 10.47
N ASN A 377 -24.17 -41.87 10.80
CA ASN A 377 -24.40 -43.31 10.80
C ASN A 377 -25.44 -43.72 11.86
N ILE A 378 -25.30 -43.22 13.09
CA ILE A 378 -26.27 -43.47 14.18
C ILE A 378 -27.66 -42.97 13.79
N GLU A 379 -27.77 -41.78 13.22
CA GLU A 379 -29.06 -41.24 12.75
C GLU A 379 -29.71 -42.13 11.68
N LYS A 380 -28.90 -42.71 10.78
CA LYS A 380 -29.37 -43.64 9.76
C LYS A 380 -29.88 -44.93 10.38
N GLU A 381 -29.17 -45.49 11.36
CA GLU A 381 -29.61 -46.67 12.11
C GLU A 381 -30.91 -46.41 12.87
N MET A 382 -31.03 -45.28 13.58
CA MET A 382 -32.26 -44.89 14.26
C MET A 382 -33.44 -44.70 13.30
N ARG A 383 -33.22 -44.23 12.07
CA ARG A 383 -34.27 -44.18 11.04
C ARG A 383 -34.70 -45.59 10.63
N GLY A 384 -33.76 -46.52 10.46
CA GLY A 384 -34.03 -47.93 10.19
C GLY A 384 -34.91 -48.56 11.27
N LEU A 385 -34.49 -48.46 12.54
CA LEU A 385 -35.25 -48.98 13.68
C LEU A 385 -36.66 -48.38 13.79
N ARG A 386 -36.82 -47.09 13.50
CA ARG A 386 -38.16 -46.45 13.47
C ARG A 386 -39.06 -47.01 12.38
N HIS A 387 -38.51 -47.35 11.21
CA HIS A 387 -39.26 -48.01 10.15
C HIS A 387 -39.66 -49.44 10.52
N GLU A 388 -38.76 -50.20 11.14
CA GLU A 388 -39.02 -51.55 11.64
C GLU A 388 -40.12 -51.55 12.70
N LEU A 389 -40.01 -50.68 13.71
CA LEU A 389 -41.01 -50.52 14.76
C LEU A 389 -42.40 -50.17 14.19
N LYS A 390 -42.45 -49.25 13.21
CA LYS A 390 -43.71 -48.90 12.54
C LYS A 390 -44.29 -50.09 11.76
N GLY A 391 -43.43 -50.93 11.17
CA GLY A 391 -43.84 -52.18 10.53
C GLY A 391 -44.45 -53.16 11.53
N GLU A 392 -43.82 -53.36 12.69
CA GLU A 392 -44.35 -54.21 13.76
C GLU A 392 -45.69 -53.70 14.31
N GLU A 393 -45.85 -52.39 14.48
CA GLU A 393 -47.12 -51.79 14.93
C GLU A 393 -48.26 -52.02 13.94
N LEU A 394 -47.99 -51.95 12.63
CA LEU A 394 -48.96 -52.26 11.59
C LEU A 394 -49.35 -53.74 11.63
N PHE A 395 -48.36 -54.64 11.70
CA PHE A 395 -48.61 -56.07 11.80
C PHE A 395 -49.43 -56.45 13.05
N ARG A 396 -49.14 -55.82 14.20
CA ARG A 396 -49.93 -56.03 15.43
C ARG A 396 -51.38 -55.56 15.29
N LYS A 397 -51.63 -54.47 14.57
CA LYS A 397 -52.99 -53.99 14.27
C LYS A 397 -53.75 -54.98 13.39
N GLU A 398 -53.12 -55.45 12.31
CA GLU A 398 -53.71 -56.46 11.42
C GLU A 398 -54.08 -57.74 12.19
N LEU A 399 -53.18 -58.24 13.03
CA LEU A 399 -53.44 -59.42 13.85
C LEU A 399 -54.57 -59.19 14.88
N ALA A 400 -54.69 -57.98 15.43
CA ALA A 400 -55.77 -57.62 16.34
C ALA A 400 -57.12 -57.60 15.62
N ASP A 401 -57.17 -57.06 14.40
CA ASP A 401 -58.36 -57.01 13.55
C ASP A 401 -58.78 -58.42 13.11
N GLU A 402 -57.85 -59.28 12.70
CA GLU A 402 -58.11 -60.69 12.39
C GLU A 402 -58.67 -61.46 13.60
N ASN A 403 -58.06 -61.29 14.78
CA ASN A 403 -58.54 -61.90 16.01
C ASN A 403 -59.95 -61.43 16.38
N LEU A 404 -60.27 -60.16 16.14
CA LEU A 404 -61.61 -59.62 16.35
C LEU A 404 -62.63 -60.26 15.40
N GLN A 405 -62.29 -60.39 14.12
CA GLN A 405 -63.14 -61.08 13.13
C GLN A 405 -63.39 -62.54 13.51
N LEU A 406 -62.34 -63.27 13.89
CA LEU A 406 -62.46 -64.66 14.33
C LEU A 406 -63.36 -64.80 15.56
N LYS A 407 -63.24 -63.91 16.54
CA LYS A 407 -64.13 -63.89 17.73
C LYS A 407 -65.58 -63.67 17.33
N LEU A 408 -65.85 -62.72 16.43
CA LEU A 408 -67.20 -62.45 15.94
C LEU A 408 -67.79 -63.66 15.20
N GLU A 409 -66.99 -64.36 14.40
CA GLU A 409 -67.43 -65.56 13.69
C GLU A 409 -67.72 -66.73 14.64
N VAL A 410 -66.88 -66.95 15.65
CA VAL A 410 -67.13 -67.95 16.70
C VAL A 410 -68.46 -67.67 17.42
N GLU A 411 -68.72 -66.42 17.81
CA GLU A 411 -69.99 -66.04 18.44
C GLU A 411 -71.19 -66.22 17.48
N ARG A 412 -71.02 -65.96 16.18
CA ARG A 412 -72.04 -66.23 15.17
C ARG A 412 -72.34 -67.73 15.07
N LEU A 413 -71.32 -68.58 15.07
CA LEU A 413 -71.47 -70.03 15.00
C LEU A 413 -72.12 -70.61 16.26
N LYS A 414 -71.79 -70.11 17.46
CA LYS A 414 -72.44 -70.53 18.71
C LYS A 414 -73.93 -70.24 18.77
N ARG A 415 -74.42 -69.24 18.03
CA ARG A 415 -75.84 -68.87 17.97
C ARG A 415 -76.64 -69.74 16.99
N LYS A 416 -75.96 -70.44 16.09
CA LYS A 416 -76.58 -71.44 15.21
C LYS A 416 -76.66 -72.76 15.93
#